data_AF-A0A6A8AHG6-F1
#
_entry.id   AF-A0A6A8AHG6-F1
#
_cell.length_a   1.000
_cell.length_b   1.000
_cell.length_c   1.000
_cell.angle_alpha   90.00
_cell.angle_beta   90.00
_cell.angle_gamma   90.00
#
_symmetry.space_group_name_H-M   'P 1'
#
loop_
_entity.id
_entity.type
_entity.pdbx_description
1 polymer ?
#
loop_
_entity_poly.entity_id
_entity_poly.type
_entity_poly.pdbx_seq_one_letter_code
_entity_poly.pdbx_strand_id
1 'polypeptide(L)'
;MSGLSDLSRLLDLRALREERARTAVSVAASRLKDAEHAVSIADSDIEEHDRETGQQEERFFAAMGIRPVSENELGRSRDRLGISDQKREELITARETVIRAVTTRQTELAAAHAEWRQRLFERDKLAQAQDRLLQQDRARTDAASEMEMEDMSADRVRMSC
;
A
#
# COMPACT_ATOMS: atom_id res chain seq x y z
N MET A 1 -38.09 -18.76 -3.16
CA MET A 1 -36.95 -18.43 -2.28
C MET A 1 -35.65 -18.78 -2.99
N SER A 2 -34.81 -17.82 -3.40
CA SER A 2 -33.35 -18.05 -3.56
C SER A 2 -32.58 -16.79 -4.03
N GLY A 3 -33.07 -16.05 -5.04
CA GLY A 3 -32.26 -15.00 -5.70
C GLY A 3 -31.76 -13.85 -4.81
N LEU A 4 -32.63 -13.27 -3.96
CA LEU A 4 -32.25 -12.17 -3.05
C LEU A 4 -31.32 -12.63 -1.91
N SER A 5 -31.51 -13.85 -1.41
CA SER A 5 -30.66 -14.46 -0.39
C SER A 5 -29.26 -14.73 -0.93
N ASP A 6 -29.16 -15.24 -2.16
CA ASP A 6 -27.88 -15.52 -2.81
C ASP A 6 -27.12 -14.23 -3.15
N LEU A 7 -27.83 -13.16 -3.56
CA LEU A 7 -27.27 -11.83 -3.79
C LEU A 7 -26.72 -11.19 -2.50
N SER A 8 -27.46 -11.28 -1.40
CA SER A 8 -27.00 -10.77 -0.10
C SER A 8 -25.70 -11.45 0.33
N ARG A 9 -25.63 -12.78 0.19
CA ARG A 9 -24.42 -13.54 0.52
C ARG A 9 -23.22 -13.19 -0.36
N LEU A 10 -23.46 -12.92 -1.65
CA LEU A 10 -22.42 -12.44 -2.56
C LEU A 10 -21.94 -11.03 -2.22
N LEU A 11 -22.82 -10.17 -1.72
CA LEU A 11 -22.46 -8.83 -1.24
C LEU A 11 -21.57 -8.90 -0.01
N ASP A 12 -21.93 -9.73 0.97
CA ASP A 12 -21.10 -9.94 2.17
C ASP A 12 -19.69 -10.43 1.80
N LEU A 13 -19.61 -11.37 0.85
CA LEU A 13 -18.33 -11.86 0.33
C LEU A 13 -17.53 -10.76 -0.37
N ARG A 14 -18.18 -9.88 -1.15
CA ARG A 14 -17.51 -8.76 -1.83
C ARG A 14 -17.06 -7.69 -0.85
N ALA A 15 -17.85 -7.38 0.17
CA ALA A 15 -17.46 -6.49 1.26
C ALA A 15 -16.21 -7.02 1.98
N LEU A 16 -16.17 -8.32 2.30
CA LEU A 16 -14.98 -8.93 2.90
C LEU A 16 -13.74 -8.85 2.01
N ARG A 17 -13.90 -9.05 0.70
CA ARG A 17 -12.78 -8.93 -0.27
C ARG A 17 -12.29 -7.50 -0.39
N GLU A 18 -13.20 -6.53 -0.39
CA GLU A 18 -12.86 -5.11 -0.40
C GLU A 18 -12.12 -4.69 0.87
N GLU A 19 -12.57 -5.13 2.04
CA GLU A 19 -11.88 -4.86 3.31
C GLU A 19 -10.47 -5.50 3.37
N ARG A 20 -10.31 -6.71 2.83
CA ARG A 20 -9.00 -7.34 2.67
C ARG A 20 -8.09 -6.54 1.73
N ALA A 21 -8.61 -6.05 0.60
CA ALA A 21 -7.85 -5.20 -0.32
C ALA A 21 -7.46 -3.86 0.33
N ARG A 22 -8.36 -3.26 1.12
CA ARG A 22 -8.08 -2.07 1.92
C ARG A 22 -6.98 -2.31 2.95
N THR A 23 -7.02 -3.46 3.63
CA THR A 23 -5.96 -3.85 4.58
C THR A 23 -4.62 -4.03 3.85
N ALA A 24 -4.62 -4.64 2.66
CA ALA A 24 -3.42 -4.78 1.84
C ALA A 24 -2.81 -3.42 1.45
N VAL A 25 -3.63 -2.42 1.14
CA VAL A 25 -3.18 -1.03 0.93
C VAL A 25 -2.47 -0.48 2.17
N SER A 26 -3.05 -0.65 3.36
CA SER A 26 -2.43 -0.18 4.61
C SER A 26 -1.09 -0.86 4.88
N VAL A 27 -1.00 -2.17 4.64
CA VAL A 27 0.26 -2.93 4.77
C VAL A 27 1.30 -2.45 3.76
N ALA A 28 0.91 -2.25 2.50
CA ALA A 28 1.81 -1.75 1.46
C ALA A 28 2.33 -0.34 1.79
N ALA A 29 1.47 0.54 2.32
CA ALA A 29 1.85 1.88 2.76
C ALA A 29 2.84 1.85 3.93
N SER A 30 2.64 0.96 4.91
CA SER A 30 3.59 0.76 6.01
C SER A 30 4.96 0.32 5.48
N ARG A 31 4.98 -0.66 4.56
CA ARG A 31 6.23 -1.16 3.96
C ARG A 31 6.96 -0.09 3.14
N LEU A 32 6.22 0.80 2.47
CA LEU A 32 6.82 1.94 1.78
C LEU A 32 7.48 2.89 2.78
N LYS A 33 6.79 3.22 3.87
CA LYS A 33 7.35 4.08 4.93
C LYS A 33 8.60 3.47 5.57
N ASP A 34 8.60 2.16 5.82
CA ASP A 34 9.76 1.45 6.36
C ASP A 34 10.95 1.50 5.38
N ALA A 35 10.69 1.35 4.08
CA ALA A 35 11.72 1.47 3.04
C ALA A 35 12.26 2.90 2.91
N GLU A 36 11.40 3.92 2.98
CA GLU A 36 11.80 5.34 3.00
C GLU A 36 12.66 5.65 4.23
N HIS A 37 12.30 5.11 5.39
CA HIS A 37 13.12 5.24 6.59
C HIS A 37 14.49 4.58 6.43
N ALA A 38 14.55 3.40 5.80
CA ALA A 38 15.82 2.74 5.51
C ALA A 38 16.73 3.57 4.58
N VAL A 39 16.18 4.35 3.65
CA VAL A 39 16.98 5.29 2.83
C VAL A 39 17.63 6.34 3.73
N SER A 40 16.87 6.92 4.65
CA SER A 40 17.39 7.91 5.59
C SER A 40 18.49 7.34 6.49
N ILE A 41 18.41 6.06 6.89
CA ILE A 41 19.47 5.39 7.64
C ILE A 41 20.72 5.24 6.76
N ALA A 42 20.57 4.75 5.52
CA ALA A 42 21.69 4.58 4.61
C ALA A 42 22.39 5.92 4.26
N ASP A 43 21.62 7.00 4.12
CA ASP A 43 22.16 8.37 3.97
C ASP A 43 22.97 8.77 5.21
N SER A 44 22.43 8.54 6.41
CA SER A 44 23.12 8.83 7.68
C SER A 44 24.42 8.04 7.83
N ASP A 45 24.44 6.76 7.42
CA ASP A 45 25.62 5.90 7.51
C ASP A 45 26.75 6.42 6.60
N ILE A 46 26.42 6.93 5.41
CA ILE A 46 27.39 7.58 4.51
C ILE A 46 27.90 8.89 5.10
N GLU A 47 27.01 9.73 5.62
CA GLU A 47 27.41 11.00 6.25
C GLU A 47 28.30 10.77 7.48
N GLU A 48 28.01 9.73 8.27
CA GLU A 48 28.84 9.33 9.40
C GLU A 48 30.22 8.86 8.94
N HIS A 49 30.28 8.00 7.94
CA HIS A 49 31.53 7.56 7.34
C HIS A 49 32.37 8.73 6.82
N ASP A 50 31.77 9.62 6.01
CA ASP A 50 32.48 10.76 5.41
C ASP A 50 33.00 11.73 6.50
N ARG A 51 32.24 11.92 7.58
CA ARG A 51 32.66 12.73 8.73
C ARG A 51 33.83 12.09 9.49
N GLU A 52 33.77 10.79 9.75
CA GLU A 52 34.84 10.05 10.40
C GLU A 52 36.14 10.09 9.57
N THR A 53 36.03 9.87 8.26
CA THR A 53 37.16 9.95 7.33
C THR A 53 37.75 11.36 7.30
N GLY A 54 36.93 12.40 7.22
CA GLY A 54 37.41 13.79 7.28
C GLY A 54 38.17 14.11 8.57
N GLN A 55 37.67 13.67 9.73
CA GLN A 55 38.38 13.85 11.01
C GLN A 55 39.71 13.09 11.05
N GLN A 56 39.79 11.91 10.44
CA GLN A 56 41.04 11.15 10.34
C GLN A 56 42.05 11.83 9.43
N GLU A 57 41.61 12.37 8.29
CA GLU A 57 42.45 13.14 7.37
C GLU A 57 42.99 14.41 8.03
N GLU A 58 42.15 15.19 8.71
CA GLU A 58 42.59 16.38 9.46
C GLU A 58 43.67 16.05 10.49
N ARG A 59 43.48 14.97 11.26
CA ARG A 59 44.47 14.49 12.23
C ARG A 59 45.77 14.05 11.56
N PHE A 60 45.68 13.39 10.41
CA PHE A 60 46.84 12.96 9.64
C PHE A 60 47.65 14.16 9.12
N PHE A 61 46.99 15.16 8.52
CA PHE A 61 47.66 16.38 8.04
C PHE A 61 48.24 17.20 9.18
N ALA A 62 47.55 17.31 10.32
CA ALA A 62 48.09 17.96 11.51
C ALA A 62 49.38 17.27 12.00
N ALA A 63 49.43 15.93 12.00
CA ALA A 63 50.63 15.18 12.38
C ALA A 63 51.80 15.40 11.40
N MET A 64 51.52 15.45 10.09
CA MET A 64 52.53 15.74 9.06
C MET A 64 53.17 17.12 9.23
N GLY A 65 52.39 18.13 9.65
CA GLY A 65 52.89 19.48 9.90
C GLY A 65 53.82 19.59 11.13
N ILE A 66 53.87 18.57 11.99
CA ILE A 66 54.58 18.60 13.27
C ILE A 66 55.83 17.69 13.25
N ARG A 67 55.85 16.63 12.42
CA ARG A 67 56.96 15.66 12.40
C ARG A 67 57.21 15.09 11.01
N PRO A 68 58.48 14.89 10.60
CA PRO A 68 58.78 14.13 9.39
C PRO A 68 58.24 12.70 9.50
N VAL A 69 57.43 12.32 8.51
CA VAL A 69 56.73 11.03 8.42
C VAL A 69 57.58 10.03 7.66
N SER A 70 57.61 8.78 8.12
CA SER A 70 58.34 7.69 7.45
C SER A 70 57.61 7.17 6.21
N GLU A 71 58.33 6.60 5.24
CA GLU A 71 57.72 5.94 4.06
C GLU A 71 56.71 4.84 4.46
N ASN A 72 56.99 4.10 5.53
CA ASN A 72 56.08 3.08 6.06
C ASN A 72 54.77 3.66 6.61
N GLU A 73 54.77 4.90 7.11
CA GLU A 73 53.55 5.57 7.57
C GLU A 73 52.73 6.11 6.39
N LEU A 74 53.40 6.64 5.36
CA LEU A 74 52.75 7.05 4.11
C LEU A 74 52.10 5.87 3.39
N GLY A 75 52.81 4.74 3.28
CA GLY A 75 52.26 3.51 2.70
C GLY A 75 51.01 3.03 3.43
N ARG A 76 51.06 2.96 4.77
CA ARG A 76 49.89 2.60 5.60
C ARG A 76 48.72 3.58 5.46
N SER A 77 49.00 4.88 5.29
CA SER A 77 47.96 5.88 5.04
C SER A 77 47.27 5.65 3.70
N ARG A 78 48.05 5.34 2.65
CA ARG A 78 47.50 5.02 1.32
C ARG A 78 46.61 3.79 1.35
N ASP A 79 47.04 2.74 2.05
CA ASP A 79 46.25 1.50 2.16
C ASP A 79 44.95 1.74 2.94
N ARG A 80 44.98 2.57 4.00
CA ARG A 80 43.78 2.97 4.74
C ARG A 80 42.81 3.78 3.88
N LEU A 81 43.31 4.69 3.04
CA LEU A 81 42.48 5.44 2.11
C LEU A 81 41.77 4.48 1.13
N GLY A 82 42.50 3.52 0.56
CA GLY A 82 41.89 2.51 -0.32
C GLY A 82 40.79 1.68 0.37
N ILE A 83 40.98 1.31 1.64
CA ILE A 83 39.95 0.61 2.44
C ILE A 83 38.74 1.52 2.71
N SER A 84 38.97 2.81 3.00
CA SER A 84 37.92 3.81 3.21
C SER A 84 37.09 4.03 1.94
N ASP A 85 37.74 4.19 0.79
CA ASP A 85 37.06 4.36 -0.50
C ASP A 85 36.21 3.14 -0.85
N GLN A 86 36.74 1.93 -0.63
CA GLN A 86 36.00 0.69 -0.82
C GLN A 86 34.78 0.60 0.09
N LYS A 87 34.93 0.95 1.38
CA LYS A 87 33.80 0.97 2.33
C LYS A 87 32.75 1.98 1.92
N ARG A 88 33.16 3.16 1.44
CA ARG A 88 32.25 4.18 0.94
C ARG A 88 31.44 3.70 -0.26
N GLU A 89 32.09 3.02 -1.21
CA GLU A 89 31.44 2.43 -2.37
C GLU A 89 30.40 1.35 -1.98
N GLU A 90 30.73 0.53 -0.98
CA GLU A 90 29.80 -0.46 -0.42
C GLU A 90 28.55 0.20 0.19
N LEU A 91 28.74 1.30 0.94
CA LEU A 91 27.63 2.07 1.51
C LEU A 91 26.75 2.71 0.42
N ILE A 92 27.36 3.24 -0.64
CA ILE A 92 26.62 3.79 -1.80
C ILE A 92 25.81 2.69 -2.49
N THR A 93 26.42 1.52 -2.72
CA THR A 93 25.75 0.37 -3.34
C THR A 93 24.59 -0.13 -2.47
N ALA A 94 24.75 -0.14 -1.15
CA ALA A 94 23.69 -0.46 -0.20
C ALA A 94 22.54 0.55 -0.30
N ARG A 95 22.84 1.85 -0.29
CA ARG A 95 21.86 2.94 -0.46
C ARG A 95 21.07 2.80 -1.76
N GLU A 96 21.74 2.56 -2.88
CA GLU A 96 21.07 2.35 -4.18
C GLU A 96 20.12 1.14 -4.16
N THR A 97 20.49 0.09 -3.43
CA THR A 97 19.65 -1.10 -3.26
C THR A 97 18.39 -0.78 -2.46
N VAL A 98 18.52 0.03 -1.40
CA VAL A 98 17.36 0.51 -0.62
C VAL A 98 16.49 1.45 -1.44
N ILE A 99 17.06 2.36 -2.22
CA ILE A 99 16.30 3.25 -3.13
C ILE A 99 15.50 2.44 -4.14
N ARG A 100 16.09 1.41 -4.75
CA ARG A 100 15.37 0.49 -5.65
C ARG A 100 14.20 -0.19 -4.93
N ALA A 101 14.39 -0.60 -3.67
CA ALA A 101 13.33 -1.18 -2.87
C ALA A 101 12.18 -0.18 -2.64
N VAL A 102 12.45 1.11 -2.40
CA VAL A 102 11.40 2.15 -2.31
C VAL A 102 10.59 2.21 -3.60
N THR A 103 11.23 2.25 -4.77
CA THR A 103 10.52 2.24 -6.05
C THR A 103 9.63 1.01 -6.20
N THR A 104 10.10 -0.19 -5.82
CA THR A 104 9.28 -1.40 -5.79
C THR A 104 8.10 -1.29 -4.82
N ARG A 105 8.28 -0.72 -3.63
CA ARG A 105 7.17 -0.53 -2.67
C ARG A 105 6.14 0.49 -3.16
N GLN A 106 6.56 1.52 -3.88
CA GLN A 106 5.65 2.47 -4.52
C GLN A 106 4.77 1.79 -5.58
N THR A 107 5.36 0.92 -6.42
CA THR A 107 4.58 0.19 -7.43
C THR A 107 3.63 -0.82 -6.80
N GLU A 108 4.05 -1.52 -5.74
CA GLU A 108 3.18 -2.41 -4.95
C GLU A 108 2.00 -1.65 -4.32
N LEU A 109 2.24 -0.48 -3.73
CA LEU A 109 1.18 0.36 -3.15
C LEU A 109 0.19 0.84 -4.22
N ALA A 110 0.69 1.26 -5.38
CA ALA A 110 -0.16 1.67 -6.50
C ALA A 110 -1.04 0.50 -7.00
N ALA A 111 -0.47 -0.70 -7.12
CA ALA A 111 -1.20 -1.91 -7.48
C ALA A 111 -2.27 -2.28 -6.43
N ALA A 112 -1.94 -2.20 -5.14
CA ALA A 112 -2.89 -2.45 -4.06
C ALA A 112 -4.06 -1.45 -4.09
N HIS A 113 -3.78 -0.16 -4.35
CA HIS A 113 -4.84 0.84 -4.52
C HIS A 113 -5.72 0.57 -5.74
N ALA A 114 -5.14 0.15 -6.87
CA ALA A 114 -5.89 -0.20 -8.06
C ALA A 114 -6.83 -1.39 -7.79
N GLU A 115 -6.33 -2.44 -7.13
CA GLU A 115 -7.17 -3.58 -6.73
C GLU A 115 -8.28 -3.15 -5.78
N TRP A 116 -7.98 -2.39 -4.73
CA TRP A 116 -9.01 -1.94 -3.79
C TRP A 116 -10.12 -1.15 -4.48
N ARG A 117 -9.77 -0.22 -5.39
CA ARG A 117 -10.77 0.52 -6.19
C ARG A 117 -11.61 -0.41 -7.07
N GLN A 118 -11.00 -1.41 -7.68
CA GLN A 118 -11.74 -2.40 -8.47
C GLN A 118 -12.73 -3.19 -7.59
N ARG A 119 -12.31 -3.66 -6.42
CA ARG A 119 -13.18 -4.40 -5.49
C ARG A 119 -14.34 -3.54 -4.98
N LEU A 120 -14.06 -2.28 -4.66
CA LEU A 120 -15.07 -1.30 -4.26
C LEU A 120 -16.12 -1.12 -5.36
N PHE A 121 -15.68 -0.90 -6.60
CA PHE A 121 -16.58 -0.78 -7.74
C PHE A 121 -17.42 -2.04 -7.98
N GLU A 122 -16.80 -3.22 -7.89
CA GLU A 122 -17.51 -4.51 -8.00
C GLU A 122 -18.59 -4.66 -6.92
N ARG A 123 -18.29 -4.29 -5.67
CA ARG A 123 -19.25 -4.31 -4.55
C ARG A 123 -20.41 -3.36 -4.82
N ASP A 124 -20.11 -2.10 -5.15
CA ASP A 124 -21.13 -1.07 -5.35
C ASP A 124 -22.07 -1.39 -6.51
N LYS A 125 -21.53 -1.95 -7.61
CA LYS A 125 -22.35 -2.43 -8.73
C LYS A 125 -23.33 -3.53 -8.31
N LEU A 126 -22.89 -4.44 -7.43
CA LEU A 126 -23.75 -5.51 -6.93
C LEU A 126 -24.82 -4.97 -5.97
N ALA A 127 -24.46 -3.99 -5.13
CA ALA A 127 -25.39 -3.37 -4.19
C ALA A 127 -26.52 -2.67 -4.94
N GLN A 128 -26.19 -1.90 -5.99
CA GLN A 128 -27.18 -1.28 -6.87
C GLN A 128 -28.10 -2.29 -7.55
N ALA A 129 -27.59 -3.47 -7.92
CA ALA A 129 -28.41 -4.53 -8.51
C ALA A 129 -29.39 -5.14 -7.49
N GLN A 130 -28.94 -5.35 -6.24
CA GLN A 130 -29.80 -5.80 -5.14
C GLN A 130 -30.91 -4.77 -4.85
N ASP A 131 -30.57 -3.49 -4.77
CA ASP A 131 -31.54 -2.42 -4.51
C ASP A 131 -32.63 -2.37 -5.58
N ARG A 132 -32.27 -2.51 -6.86
CA ARG A 132 -33.24 -2.57 -7.98
C ARG A 132 -34.17 -3.77 -7.87
N LEU A 133 -33.65 -4.94 -7.48
CA LEU A 133 -34.47 -6.13 -7.29
C LEU A 133 -35.44 -5.97 -6.11
N LEU A 134 -34.97 -5.39 -5.00
CA LEU A 134 -35.83 -5.09 -3.86
C LEU A 134 -36.95 -4.11 -4.22
N GLN A 135 -36.66 -3.08 -5.03
CA GLN A 135 -37.66 -2.16 -5.54
C GLN A 135 -38.68 -2.85 -6.45
N GLN A 136 -38.24 -3.74 -7.34
CA GLN A 136 -39.13 -4.51 -8.21
C GLN A 136 -40.04 -5.46 -7.42
N ASP A 137 -39.51 -6.15 -6.41
CA ASP A 137 -40.30 -7.07 -5.59
C ASP A 137 -41.33 -6.32 -4.73
N ARG A 138 -41.00 -5.14 -4.22
CA ARG A 138 -41.97 -4.25 -3.56
C ARG A 138 -43.09 -3.83 -4.52
N ALA A 139 -42.73 -3.31 -5.71
CA ALA A 139 -43.72 -2.89 -6.70
C ALA A 139 -44.64 -4.03 -7.16
N ARG A 140 -44.12 -5.26 -7.27
CA ARG A 140 -44.93 -6.46 -7.57
C ARG A 140 -45.90 -6.80 -6.44
N THR A 141 -45.44 -6.70 -5.19
CA THR A 141 -46.27 -6.97 -4.02
C THR A 141 -47.40 -5.94 -3.91
N ASP A 142 -47.08 -4.67 -4.14
CA ASP A 142 -48.05 -3.57 -4.14
C ASP A 142 -49.10 -3.77 -5.24
N ALA A 143 -48.67 -4.08 -6.48
CA ALA A 143 -49.59 -4.34 -7.59
C ALA A 143 -50.48 -5.58 -7.37
N ALA A 144 -49.93 -6.66 -6.78
CA ALA A 144 -50.72 -7.83 -6.43
C ALA A 144 -51.77 -7.52 -5.35
N SER A 145 -51.39 -6.73 -4.33
CA SER A 145 -52.34 -6.27 -3.31
C SER A 145 -53.43 -5.36 -3.89
N GLU A 146 -53.11 -4.51 -4.86
CA GLU A 146 -54.08 -3.66 -5.55
C GLU A 146 -55.10 -4.50 -6.33
N MET A 147 -54.64 -5.49 -7.10
CA MET A 147 -55.51 -6.44 -7.80
C MET A 147 -56.41 -7.23 -6.83
N GLU A 148 -55.88 -7.74 -5.71
CA GLU A 148 -56.68 -8.45 -4.71
C GLU A 148 -57.78 -7.55 -4.12
N MET A 149 -57.49 -6.27 -3.89
CA MET A 149 -58.49 -5.30 -3.43
C MET A 149 -59.58 -5.07 -4.49
N GLU A 150 -59.21 -4.92 -5.76
CA GLU A 150 -60.17 -4.76 -6.87
C GLU A 150 -61.08 -5.98 -7.02
N ASP A 151 -60.52 -7.20 -6.96
CA ASP A 151 -61.28 -8.46 -7.05
C ASP A 151 -62.30 -8.58 -5.91
N MET A 152 -61.88 -8.30 -4.67
CA MET A 152 -62.75 -8.31 -3.49
C MET A 152 -63.85 -7.24 -3.58
N SER A 153 -63.57 -6.11 -4.23
CA SER A 153 -64.54 -5.04 -4.48
C SER A 153 -65.58 -5.47 -5.51
N ALA A 154 -65.13 -6.09 -6.60
CA ALA A 154 -65.99 -6.59 -7.67
C ALA A 154 -66.93 -7.70 -7.18
N ASP A 155 -66.44 -8.62 -6.34
CA ASP A 155 -67.24 -9.71 -5.79
C ASP A 155 -68.31 -9.22 -4.81
N ARG A 156 -68.00 -8.19 -3.99
CA ARG A 156 -69.02 -7.55 -3.13
C ARG A 156 -70.13 -6.92 -3.96
N VAL A 157 -69.79 -6.24 -5.05
CA VAL A 157 -70.80 -5.63 -5.93
C VAL A 157 -71.68 -6.70 -6.58
N ARG A 158 -71.12 -7.83 -7.02
CA ARG A 158 -71.88 -8.96 -7.60
C ARG A 158 -72.80 -9.67 -6.61
N MET A 159 -72.40 -9.79 -5.34
CA MET A 159 -73.22 -10.39 -4.27
C MET A 159 -74.35 -9.47 -3.77
N SER A 160 -74.33 -8.20 -4.17
CA SER A 160 -75.30 -7.17 -3.75
C SER A 160 -76.44 -6.95 -4.77
N CYS A 161 -76.40 -7.62 -5.92
CA CYS A 161 -77.42 -7.59 -6.97
C CYS A 161 -78.30 -8.84 -6.93
#